data_AF-A0A3A9VTQ6-F1
#
_entry.id   AF-A0A3A9VTQ6-F1
#
_cell.length_a   1.000
_cell.length_b   1.000
_cell.length_c   1.000
_cell.angle_alpha   90.00
_cell.angle_beta   90.00
_cell.angle_gamma   90.00
#
_symmetry.space_group_name_H-M   'P 1'
#
loop_
_entity.id
_entity.type
_entity.pdbx_description
1 polymer ?
#
loop_
_entity_poly.entity_id
_entity_poly.type
_entity_poly.pdbx_seq_one_letter_code
_entity_poly.pdbx_strand_id
1 'polypeptide(L)'
;MGYDTSFHPVDLRLVEERLLPFVAGHGDDDALDDLIARAVGIRRTRFRAKQWALGALEAKVDALESDVHVWGRPFLVAGDDPEQVADAVQRYLATPADGVDALAREMLARVDPALPGRVTPDEGGGALPGDAELGRSLSWRIRVVRALAIGLRAGRETAPDPDSPSQRHEVDMLGREVAFTLLDFASELTPGWMSRGLTWPTHLLAQADLPRGAFIRPAALHRPLREEFPDLEWLEEETIIHNDMVGGYVPPEAVPATRAHLTAHRDALIAPAANDGWEEYCALNLTKIDEALTLAARLGFGFCEATEIYSGFSGTLN
;
A
#
# COMPACT_ATOMS: atom_id res chain seq x y z
N MET A 1 4.29 21.22 2.98
CA MET A 1 4.83 19.87 3.19
C MET A 1 3.71 18.91 2.82
N GLY A 2 3.92 18.03 1.85
CA GLY A 2 2.91 17.08 1.39
C GLY A 2 3.07 15.73 2.09
N TYR A 3 2.02 14.92 2.08
CA TYR A 3 2.02 13.54 2.55
C TYR A 3 2.60 12.61 1.47
N ASP A 4 3.36 11.57 1.83
CA ASP A 4 3.57 10.42 0.94
C ASP A 4 2.30 9.55 1.04
N THR A 5 1.48 9.55 -0.02
CA THR A 5 0.14 8.93 -0.01
C THR A 5 0.12 7.65 -0.81
N SER A 6 -0.85 6.78 -0.53
CA SER A 6 -0.94 5.50 -1.20
C SER A 6 -2.35 4.93 -1.27
N PHE A 7 -2.57 4.05 -2.25
CA PHE A 7 -3.87 3.50 -2.62
C PHE A 7 -3.79 1.97 -2.65
N HIS A 8 -4.59 1.30 -1.83
CA HIS A 8 -4.38 -0.12 -1.50
C HIS A 8 -5.64 -0.95 -1.70
N PRO A 9 -5.59 -2.00 -2.54
CA PRO A 9 -6.48 -3.13 -2.39
C PRO A 9 -6.24 -3.81 -1.04
N VAL A 10 -7.30 -4.07 -0.27
CA VAL A 10 -7.18 -4.73 1.05
C VAL A 10 -8.07 -5.97 1.14
N ASP A 11 -7.44 -7.11 1.41
CA ASP A 11 -8.14 -8.38 1.65
C ASP A 11 -8.71 -8.39 3.08
N LEU A 12 -9.99 -8.04 3.22
CA LEU A 12 -10.64 -8.08 4.54
C LEU A 12 -10.67 -9.48 5.14
N ARG A 13 -10.72 -10.55 4.33
CA ARG A 13 -10.74 -11.91 4.87
C ARG A 13 -9.40 -12.25 5.49
N LEU A 14 -8.30 -11.87 4.85
CA LEU A 14 -6.98 -11.98 5.45
C LEU A 14 -6.90 -11.22 6.78
N VAL A 15 -7.40 -9.98 6.80
CA VAL A 15 -7.40 -9.14 8.01
C VAL A 15 -8.21 -9.80 9.13
N GLU A 16 -9.45 -10.20 8.87
CA GLU A 16 -10.38 -10.77 9.85
C GLU A 16 -10.00 -12.19 10.30
N GLU A 17 -9.60 -13.06 9.36
CA GLU A 17 -9.38 -14.48 9.63
C GLU A 17 -7.96 -14.77 10.16
N ARG A 18 -6.96 -13.92 9.84
CA ARG A 18 -5.55 -14.16 10.20
C ARG A 18 -4.93 -13.04 11.03
N LEU A 19 -4.98 -11.79 10.54
CA LEU A 19 -4.20 -10.71 11.15
C LEU A 19 -4.78 -10.22 12.48
N LEU A 20 -6.09 -10.00 12.54
CA LEU A 20 -6.76 -9.53 13.76
C LEU A 20 -6.68 -10.54 14.91
N PRO A 21 -6.92 -11.86 14.71
CA PRO A 21 -6.68 -12.86 15.74
C PRO A 21 -5.23 -12.85 16.23
N PHE A 22 -4.27 -12.75 15.31
CA PHE A 22 -2.86 -12.67 15.69
C PHE A 22 -2.55 -11.40 16.49
N VAL A 23 -3.01 -10.22 16.05
CA VAL A 23 -2.80 -8.95 16.77
C VAL A 23 -3.48 -8.97 18.13
N ALA A 24 -4.66 -9.58 18.23
CA ALA A 24 -5.29 -9.81 19.52
C ALA A 24 -4.46 -10.73 20.43
N GLY A 25 -3.39 -11.37 19.97
CA GLY A 25 -2.63 -12.31 20.79
C GLY A 25 -3.32 -13.67 20.90
N HIS A 26 -4.28 -13.97 20.02
CA HIS A 26 -4.84 -15.31 19.87
C HIS A 26 -3.90 -16.13 18.97
N GLY A 27 -3.70 -17.41 19.32
CA GLY A 27 -2.81 -18.32 18.58
C GLY A 27 -1.31 -18.14 18.87
N ASP A 28 -0.49 -18.91 18.15
CA ASP A 28 0.95 -19.02 18.36
C ASP A 28 1.75 -17.84 17.78
N ASP A 29 2.99 -17.66 18.23
CA ASP A 29 3.87 -16.55 17.81
C ASP A 29 4.41 -16.68 16.38
N ASP A 30 4.28 -17.87 15.79
CA ASP A 30 4.65 -18.23 14.41
C ASP A 30 3.42 -18.28 13.47
N ALA A 31 2.23 -17.88 13.94
CA ALA A 31 0.98 -18.00 13.18
C ALA A 31 0.93 -17.16 11.89
N LEU A 32 1.88 -16.27 11.65
CA LEU A 32 2.03 -15.50 10.41
C LEU A 32 3.29 -15.85 9.61
N ASP A 33 4.08 -16.85 10.01
CA ASP A 33 5.38 -17.13 9.38
C ASP A 33 5.26 -17.50 7.89
N ASP A 34 4.17 -18.17 7.49
CA ASP A 34 3.85 -18.43 6.08
C ASP A 34 3.61 -17.14 5.29
N LEU A 35 2.88 -16.19 5.88
CA LEU A 35 2.60 -14.89 5.27
C LEU A 35 3.86 -14.02 5.22
N ILE A 36 4.69 -14.05 6.27
CA ILE A 36 5.97 -13.34 6.31
C ILE A 36 6.90 -13.88 5.23
N ALA A 37 7.02 -15.20 5.09
CA ALA A 37 7.82 -15.81 4.03
C ALA A 37 7.33 -15.41 2.62
N ARG A 38 6.00 -15.36 2.42
CA ARG A 38 5.40 -14.88 1.18
C ARG A 38 5.71 -13.39 0.93
N ALA A 39 5.56 -12.55 1.94
CA ALA A 39 5.89 -11.12 1.88
C ALA A 39 7.35 -10.87 1.52
N VAL A 40 8.29 -11.66 2.09
CA VAL A 40 9.72 -11.62 1.71
C VAL A 40 9.91 -11.95 0.23
N GLY A 41 9.26 -13.00 -0.28
CA GLY A 41 9.31 -13.36 -1.69
C GLY A 41 8.78 -12.25 -2.62
N ILE A 42 7.65 -11.64 -2.25
CA ILE A 42 7.06 -10.52 -2.99
C ILE A 42 7.99 -9.30 -2.94
N ARG A 43 8.58 -8.99 -1.78
CA ARG A 43 9.51 -7.86 -1.63
C ARG A 43 10.75 -8.03 -2.51
N ARG A 44 11.30 -9.24 -2.62
CA ARG A 44 12.40 -9.55 -3.56
C ARG A 44 11.99 -9.33 -5.02
N THR A 45 10.79 -9.77 -5.36
CA THR A 45 10.21 -9.61 -6.69
C THR A 45 10.04 -8.12 -7.05
N ARG A 46 9.47 -7.32 -6.13
CA ARG A 46 9.33 -5.85 -6.26
C ARG A 46 10.69 -5.19 -6.46
N PHE A 47 11.63 -5.48 -5.56
CA PHE A 47 12.98 -4.92 -5.64
C PHE A 47 13.64 -5.20 -6.99
N ARG A 48 13.59 -6.45 -7.47
CA ARG A 48 14.16 -6.79 -8.77
C ARG A 48 13.44 -6.07 -9.92
N ALA A 49 12.12 -5.94 -9.87
CA ALA A 49 11.37 -5.19 -10.87
C ALA A 49 11.75 -3.69 -10.86
N LYS A 50 11.99 -3.12 -9.69
CA LYS A 50 12.42 -1.73 -9.53
C LYS A 50 13.85 -1.47 -10.01
N GLN A 51 14.76 -2.42 -9.91
CA GLN A 51 16.08 -2.30 -10.54
C GLN A 51 15.96 -2.08 -12.06
N TRP A 52 15.01 -2.75 -12.73
CA TRP A 52 14.75 -2.50 -14.15
C TRP A 52 14.13 -1.12 -14.40
N ALA A 53 13.23 -0.66 -13.53
CA ALA A 53 12.64 0.68 -13.64
C ALA A 53 13.71 1.77 -13.49
N LEU A 54 14.63 1.61 -12.53
CA LEU A 54 15.76 2.51 -12.30
C LEU A 54 16.74 2.50 -13.47
N GLY A 55 17.06 1.32 -14.01
CA GLY A 55 17.89 1.22 -15.21
C GLY A 55 17.27 1.92 -16.42
N ALA A 56 15.94 1.84 -16.57
CA ALA A 56 15.22 2.55 -17.63
C ALA A 56 15.25 4.08 -17.43
N LEU A 57 15.16 4.54 -16.17
CA LEU A 57 15.31 5.94 -15.80
C LEU A 57 16.72 6.47 -16.10
N GLU A 58 17.77 5.70 -15.77
CA GLU A 58 19.16 6.04 -16.06
C GLU A 58 19.44 6.14 -17.57
N ALA A 59 18.78 5.30 -18.37
CA ALA A 59 18.85 5.34 -19.82
C ALA A 59 18.19 6.58 -20.45
N LYS A 60 17.58 7.48 -19.65
CA LYS A 60 16.93 8.74 -20.04
C LYS A 60 15.96 8.57 -21.20
N VAL A 61 15.02 7.66 -21.00
CA VAL A 61 14.01 7.31 -21.99
C VAL A 61 12.82 8.25 -21.84
N ASP A 62 12.54 9.08 -22.85
CA ASP A 62 11.41 10.03 -22.83
C ASP A 62 10.04 9.34 -22.71
N ALA A 63 9.91 8.09 -23.19
CA ALA A 63 8.68 7.31 -23.09
C ALA A 63 8.38 6.80 -21.67
N LEU A 64 9.35 6.84 -20.75
CA LEU A 64 9.18 6.34 -19.38
C LEU A 64 8.64 7.45 -18.48
N GLU A 65 7.36 7.38 -18.13
CA GLU A 65 6.77 8.24 -17.11
C GLU A 65 7.27 7.82 -15.71
N SER A 66 8.20 8.58 -15.12
CA SER A 66 8.87 8.26 -13.85
C SER A 66 7.87 8.15 -12.69
N ASP A 67 6.91 9.08 -12.61
CA ASP A 67 5.93 9.14 -11.52
C ASP A 67 4.91 7.99 -11.55
N VAL A 68 4.89 7.22 -12.63
CA VAL A 68 4.07 6.01 -12.80
C VAL A 68 4.94 4.76 -12.74
N HIS A 69 5.92 4.64 -13.63
CA HIS A 69 6.65 3.38 -13.85
C HIS A 69 7.72 3.11 -12.79
N VAL A 70 8.32 4.17 -12.23
CA VAL A 70 9.40 4.05 -11.24
C VAL A 70 8.84 4.21 -9.83
N TRP A 71 8.07 5.27 -9.57
CA TRP A 71 7.63 5.59 -8.20
C TRP A 71 6.18 5.22 -7.93
N GLY A 72 5.28 5.41 -8.90
CA GLY A 72 3.83 5.35 -8.65
C GLY A 72 3.24 3.95 -8.56
N ARG A 73 3.62 3.02 -9.45
CA ARG A 73 3.11 1.63 -9.47
C ARG A 73 3.96 0.73 -8.55
N PRO A 74 3.42 -0.38 -8.03
CA PRO A 74 4.15 -1.28 -7.12
C PRO A 74 5.27 -2.10 -7.78
N PHE A 75 5.24 -2.24 -9.11
CA PHE A 75 6.26 -2.93 -9.90
C PHE A 75 6.57 -2.07 -11.13
N LEU A 76 7.56 -2.48 -11.94
CA LEU A 76 7.69 -1.95 -13.30
C LEU A 76 6.55 -2.52 -14.15
N VAL A 77 5.44 -1.80 -14.25
CA VAL A 77 4.26 -2.23 -15.00
C VAL A 77 3.92 -1.21 -16.05
N ALA A 78 3.62 -1.68 -17.26
CA ALA A 78 3.11 -0.88 -18.37
C ALA A 78 1.83 -1.52 -18.93
N GLY A 79 0.86 -0.68 -19.22
CA GLY A 79 -0.44 -1.06 -19.78
C GLY A 79 -1.19 0.18 -20.25
N ASP A 80 -2.01 0.02 -21.29
CA ASP A 80 -2.77 1.11 -21.90
C ASP A 80 -4.03 1.45 -21.10
N ASP A 81 -4.47 0.53 -20.24
CA ASP A 81 -5.66 0.64 -19.43
C ASP A 81 -5.48 -0.01 -18.04
N PRO A 82 -6.34 0.31 -17.07
CA PRO A 82 -6.30 -0.23 -15.71
C PRO A 82 -6.38 -1.76 -15.62
N GLU A 83 -7.06 -2.43 -16.55
CA GLU A 83 -7.22 -3.88 -16.53
C GLU A 83 -5.89 -4.56 -16.89
N GLN A 84 -5.19 -4.05 -17.91
CA GLN A 84 -3.85 -4.52 -18.28
C GLN A 84 -2.83 -4.29 -17.16
N VAL A 85 -2.94 -3.16 -16.43
CA VAL A 85 -2.10 -2.89 -15.26
C VAL A 85 -2.39 -3.90 -14.16
N ALA A 86 -3.66 -4.16 -13.84
CA ALA A 86 -4.05 -5.15 -12.85
C ALA A 86 -3.59 -6.58 -13.22
N ASP A 87 -3.71 -6.96 -14.49
CA ASP A 87 -3.16 -8.21 -15.04
C ASP A 87 -1.65 -8.32 -14.78
N ALA A 88 -0.89 -7.28 -15.11
CA ALA A 88 0.55 -7.27 -14.96
C ALA A 88 0.97 -7.34 -13.47
N VAL A 89 0.27 -6.63 -12.58
CA VAL A 89 0.51 -6.71 -11.13
C VAL A 89 0.25 -8.13 -10.62
N GLN A 90 -0.85 -8.78 -11.01
CA GLN A 90 -1.13 -10.17 -10.63
C GLN A 90 -0.05 -11.13 -11.15
N ARG A 91 0.47 -10.91 -12.37
CA ARG A 91 1.57 -11.71 -12.92
C ARG A 91 2.85 -11.54 -12.11
N TYR A 92 3.19 -10.32 -11.69
CA TYR A 92 4.32 -10.09 -10.79
C TYR A 92 4.13 -10.80 -9.44
N LEU A 93 2.95 -10.69 -8.83
CA LEU A 93 2.65 -11.36 -7.56
C LEU A 93 2.77 -12.89 -7.63
N ALA A 94 2.57 -13.47 -8.81
CA ALA A 94 2.73 -14.91 -9.06
C ALA A 94 4.15 -15.30 -9.54
N THR A 95 5.03 -14.33 -9.78
CA THR A 95 6.36 -14.57 -10.35
C THR A 95 7.42 -14.56 -9.23
N PRO A 96 8.23 -15.61 -9.08
CA PRO A 96 9.37 -15.59 -8.15
C PRO A 96 10.46 -14.63 -8.65
N ALA A 97 11.33 -14.18 -7.73
CA ALA A 97 12.31 -13.13 -8.00
C ALA A 97 13.28 -13.45 -9.16
N ASP A 98 13.62 -14.72 -9.39
CA ASP A 98 14.47 -15.18 -10.50
C ASP A 98 13.76 -15.14 -11.87
N GLY A 99 12.42 -15.14 -11.89
CA GLY A 99 11.59 -15.00 -13.10
C GLY A 99 11.30 -13.54 -13.50
N VAL A 100 11.60 -12.57 -12.63
CA VAL A 100 11.23 -11.15 -12.82
C VAL A 100 11.83 -10.54 -14.08
N ASP A 101 13.05 -10.91 -14.44
CA ASP A 101 13.77 -10.32 -15.56
C ASP A 101 13.07 -10.52 -16.91
N ALA A 102 12.36 -11.63 -17.09
CA ALA A 102 11.58 -11.88 -18.30
C ALA A 102 10.36 -10.94 -18.35
N LEU A 103 9.65 -10.83 -17.24
CA LEU A 103 8.45 -9.98 -17.13
C LEU A 103 8.80 -8.50 -17.23
N ALA A 104 9.90 -8.05 -16.62
CA ALA A 104 10.37 -6.67 -16.70
C ALA A 104 10.71 -6.26 -18.14
N ARG A 105 11.36 -7.12 -18.92
CA ARG A 105 11.62 -6.86 -20.34
C ARG A 105 10.34 -6.78 -21.16
N GLU A 106 9.34 -7.61 -20.87
CA GLU A 106 8.02 -7.48 -21.50
C GLU A 106 7.38 -6.13 -21.19
N MET A 107 7.41 -5.69 -19.93
CA MET A 107 6.85 -4.39 -19.53
C MET A 107 7.60 -3.23 -20.19
N LEU A 108 8.93 -3.29 -20.30
CA LEU A 108 9.72 -2.32 -21.06
C LEU A 108 9.33 -2.30 -22.55
N ALA A 109 9.14 -3.47 -23.17
CA ALA A 109 8.73 -3.55 -24.57
C ALA A 109 7.36 -2.91 -24.83
N ARG A 110 6.47 -2.93 -23.83
CA ARG A 110 5.16 -2.25 -23.89
C ARG A 110 5.28 -0.73 -23.79
N VAL A 111 6.26 -0.22 -23.04
CA VAL A 111 6.56 1.23 -23.01
C VAL A 111 7.18 1.67 -24.34
N ASP A 112 8.24 1.00 -24.78
CA ASP A 112 8.86 1.19 -26.10
C ASP A 112 9.58 -0.11 -26.52
N PRO A 113 9.27 -0.67 -27.71
CA PRO A 113 9.87 -1.92 -28.20
C PRO A 113 11.40 -1.95 -28.27
N ALA A 114 12.08 -0.80 -28.29
CA ALA A 114 13.53 -0.71 -28.31
C ALA A 114 14.18 -0.84 -26.92
N LEU A 115 13.42 -0.65 -25.84
CA LEU A 115 13.94 -0.62 -24.47
C LEU A 115 14.56 -1.92 -23.97
N PRO A 116 14.01 -3.12 -24.26
CA PRO A 116 14.60 -4.37 -23.78
C PRO A 116 16.05 -4.58 -24.24
N GLY A 117 16.45 -3.98 -25.38
CA GLY A 117 17.81 -4.05 -25.90
C GLY A 117 18.74 -2.93 -25.44
N ARG A 118 18.21 -1.92 -24.73
CA ARG A 118 18.95 -0.72 -24.30
C ARG A 118 19.09 -0.60 -22.79
N VAL A 119 18.14 -1.16 -22.05
CA VAL A 119 18.07 -1.07 -20.59
C VAL A 119 18.69 -2.31 -19.98
N THR A 120 19.53 -2.10 -18.98
CA THR A 120 19.98 -3.12 -18.03
C THR A 120 19.43 -2.78 -16.65
N PRO A 121 19.17 -3.77 -15.78
CA PRO A 121 18.76 -3.48 -14.42
C PRO A 121 19.86 -2.72 -13.68
N ASP A 122 19.49 -1.79 -12.81
CA ASP A 122 20.41 -1.10 -11.92
C ASP A 122 20.96 -2.07 -10.86
N GLU A 123 22.24 -2.40 -10.98
CA GLU A 123 22.98 -3.23 -10.01
C GLU A 123 23.65 -2.37 -8.92
N GLY A 124 23.64 -1.04 -9.06
CA GLY A 124 24.26 -0.09 -8.14
C GLY A 124 23.37 0.39 -7.00
N GLY A 125 22.04 0.29 -7.14
CA GLY A 125 21.02 0.79 -6.21
C GLY A 125 20.89 0.10 -4.85
N GLY A 126 21.87 -0.71 -4.46
CA GLY A 126 21.93 -1.41 -3.17
C GLY A 126 21.60 -2.90 -3.23
N ALA A 127 21.60 -3.53 -2.06
CA ALA A 127 21.28 -4.94 -1.90
C ALA A 127 20.15 -5.08 -0.88
N LEU A 128 19.21 -6.00 -1.14
CA LEU A 128 18.27 -6.40 -0.12
C LEU A 128 18.97 -7.18 0.99
N PRO A 129 18.56 -7.00 2.26
CA PRO A 129 18.94 -7.90 3.34
C PRO A 129 18.60 -9.37 3.06
N GLY A 130 19.17 -10.26 3.89
CA GLY A 130 18.82 -11.67 3.87
C GLY A 130 17.36 -11.91 4.30
N ASP A 131 16.81 -13.07 3.94
CA ASP A 131 15.39 -13.40 4.20
C ASP A 131 14.98 -13.26 5.66
N ALA A 132 15.85 -13.68 6.59
CA ALA A 132 15.57 -13.57 8.02
C ALA A 132 15.48 -12.11 8.49
N GLU A 133 16.35 -11.23 7.96
CA GLU A 133 16.33 -9.82 8.32
C GLU A 133 15.14 -9.10 7.70
N LEU A 134 14.83 -9.39 6.43
CA LEU A 134 13.62 -8.91 5.78
C LEU A 134 12.37 -9.36 6.54
N GLY A 135 12.26 -10.66 6.88
CA GLY A 135 11.11 -11.19 7.60
C GLY A 135 10.90 -10.53 8.97
N ARG A 136 11.98 -10.27 9.71
CA ARG A 136 11.91 -9.49 10.95
C ARG A 136 11.41 -8.07 10.68
N SER A 137 12.02 -7.35 9.73
CA SER A 137 11.65 -5.97 9.41
C SER A 137 10.18 -5.85 8.97
N LEU A 138 9.70 -6.76 8.12
CA LEU A 138 8.32 -6.76 7.62
C LEU A 138 7.28 -7.13 8.69
N SER A 139 7.66 -7.89 9.72
CA SER A 139 6.75 -8.32 10.78
C SER A 139 6.87 -7.54 12.08
N TRP A 140 7.89 -6.69 12.21
CA TRP A 140 8.19 -5.98 13.45
C TRP A 140 6.98 -5.19 13.97
N ARG A 141 6.39 -4.34 13.13
CA ARG A 141 5.28 -3.45 13.53
C ARG A 141 4.04 -4.26 13.98
N ILE A 142 3.65 -5.29 13.23
CA ILE A 142 2.51 -6.13 13.63
C ILE A 142 2.78 -6.93 14.92
N ARG A 143 4.04 -7.31 15.18
CA ARG A 143 4.44 -7.93 16.44
C ARG A 143 4.43 -6.94 17.62
N VAL A 144 4.79 -5.67 17.39
CA VAL A 144 4.66 -4.60 18.40
C VAL A 144 3.19 -4.44 18.79
N VAL A 145 2.29 -4.29 17.82
CA VAL A 145 0.85 -4.13 18.09
C VAL A 145 0.26 -5.36 18.80
N ARG A 146 0.72 -6.58 18.45
CA ARG A 146 0.39 -7.80 19.22
C ARG A 146 0.85 -7.72 20.67
N ALA A 147 2.07 -7.25 20.92
CA ALA A 147 2.59 -7.08 22.27
C ALA A 147 1.78 -6.05 23.08
N LEU A 148 1.33 -4.96 22.45
CA LEU A 148 0.44 -3.97 23.07
C LEU A 148 -0.88 -4.62 23.51
N ALA A 149 -1.56 -5.36 22.63
CA ALA A 149 -2.83 -6.02 22.94
C ALA A 149 -2.69 -7.05 24.08
N ILE A 150 -1.63 -7.86 24.06
CA ILE A 150 -1.32 -8.80 25.16
C ILE A 150 -1.03 -8.04 26.46
N GLY A 151 -0.30 -6.91 26.38
CA GLY A 151 -0.03 -6.03 27.52
C GLY A 151 -1.30 -5.47 28.15
N LEU A 152 -2.19 -4.94 27.32
CA LEU A 152 -3.47 -4.38 27.74
C LEU A 152 -4.36 -5.43 28.40
N ARG A 153 -4.48 -6.62 27.80
CA ARG A 153 -5.22 -7.74 28.40
C ARG A 153 -4.67 -8.18 29.76
N ALA A 154 -3.35 -8.08 29.93
CA ALA A 154 -2.68 -8.37 31.19
C ALA A 154 -2.74 -7.22 32.22
N GLY A 155 -3.43 -6.11 31.91
CA GLY A 155 -3.54 -4.94 32.79
C GLY A 155 -2.22 -4.17 32.95
N ARG A 156 -1.32 -4.24 31.95
CA ARG A 156 -0.05 -3.50 31.96
C ARG A 156 -0.21 -2.16 31.25
N GLU A 157 0.50 -1.15 31.74
CA GLU A 157 0.56 0.18 31.10
C GLU A 157 1.50 0.20 29.89
N THR A 158 2.47 -0.70 29.85
CA THR A 158 3.46 -0.76 28.76
C THR A 158 3.79 -2.20 28.35
N ALA A 159 4.08 -2.40 27.08
CA ALA A 159 4.58 -3.65 26.52
C ALA A 159 6.04 -3.52 26.03
N PRO A 160 6.88 -4.56 26.16
CA PRO A 160 8.23 -4.52 25.61
C PRO A 160 8.22 -4.56 24.09
N ASP A 161 9.20 -3.91 23.46
CA ASP A 161 9.46 -4.07 22.03
C ASP A 161 9.93 -5.51 21.74
N PRO A 162 9.38 -6.20 20.70
CA PRO A 162 9.77 -7.57 20.37
C PRO A 162 11.25 -7.74 20.01
N ASP A 163 11.86 -6.75 19.36
CA ASP A 163 13.24 -6.79 18.89
C ASP A 163 14.21 -6.11 19.88
N SER A 164 13.69 -5.22 20.73
CA SER A 164 14.48 -4.56 21.78
C SER A 164 13.75 -4.54 23.13
N PRO A 165 13.74 -5.65 23.92
CA PRO A 165 12.94 -5.74 25.14
C PRO A 165 13.23 -4.69 26.23
N SER A 166 14.36 -3.97 26.14
CA SER A 166 14.67 -2.81 26.98
C SER A 166 13.85 -1.56 26.63
N GLN A 167 13.37 -1.45 25.39
CA GLN A 167 12.44 -0.43 24.94
C GLN A 167 11.01 -0.88 25.24
N ARG A 168 10.15 0.08 25.59
CA ARG A 168 8.76 -0.19 25.97
C ARG A 168 7.84 0.83 25.28
N HIS A 169 6.68 0.34 24.87
CA HIS A 169 5.63 1.10 24.21
C HIS A 169 4.40 1.20 25.13
N GLU A 170 3.72 2.33 25.11
CA GLU A 170 2.47 2.54 25.86
C GLU A 170 1.34 1.74 25.20
N VAL A 171 0.54 1.03 26.01
CA VAL A 171 -0.50 0.13 25.46
C VAL A 171 -1.70 0.87 24.88
N ASP A 172 -1.92 2.12 25.28
CA ASP A 172 -3.00 2.97 24.77
C ASP A 172 -2.79 3.40 23.31
N MET A 173 -1.56 3.31 22.79
CA MET A 173 -1.25 3.48 21.38
C MET A 173 -1.97 2.45 20.48
N LEU A 174 -2.43 1.31 21.04
CA LEU A 174 -3.10 0.26 20.27
C LEU A 174 -4.25 0.81 19.42
N GLY A 175 -5.09 1.68 19.97
CA GLY A 175 -6.26 2.23 19.28
C GLY A 175 -5.91 3.14 18.09
N ARG A 176 -4.67 3.64 18.02
CA ARG A 176 -4.15 4.50 16.95
C ARG A 176 -3.40 3.69 15.89
N GLU A 177 -2.63 2.69 16.31
CA GLU A 177 -1.67 1.99 15.45
C GLU A 177 -2.27 0.83 14.64
N VAL A 178 -3.36 0.21 15.11
CA VAL A 178 -3.87 -1.05 14.55
C VAL A 178 -4.25 -0.93 13.07
N ALA A 179 -5.05 0.08 12.70
CA ALA A 179 -5.54 0.19 11.31
C ALA A 179 -4.38 0.34 10.32
N PHE A 180 -3.44 1.23 10.65
CA PHE A 180 -2.25 1.47 9.86
C PHE A 180 -1.36 0.22 9.77
N THR A 181 -1.06 -0.41 10.90
CA THR A 181 -0.21 -1.60 10.96
C THR A 181 -0.78 -2.78 10.17
N LEU A 182 -2.10 -2.98 10.22
CA LEU A 182 -2.76 -4.04 9.46
C LEU A 182 -2.69 -3.78 7.96
N LEU A 183 -2.93 -2.54 7.53
CA LEU A 183 -2.83 -2.18 6.13
C LEU A 183 -1.37 -2.25 5.63
N ASP A 184 -0.42 -1.77 6.42
CA ASP A 184 1.02 -1.83 6.15
C ASP A 184 1.47 -3.27 5.87
N PHE A 185 1.17 -4.20 6.79
CA PHE A 185 1.48 -5.62 6.60
C PHE A 185 0.73 -6.24 5.41
N ALA A 186 -0.57 -5.94 5.24
CA ALA A 186 -1.34 -6.44 4.11
C ALA A 186 -0.78 -5.95 2.76
N SER A 187 -0.23 -4.74 2.73
CA SER A 187 0.39 -4.15 1.54
C SER A 187 1.67 -4.88 1.11
N GLU A 188 2.30 -5.66 2.00
CA GLU A 188 3.44 -6.51 1.63
C GLU A 188 3.02 -7.75 0.83
N LEU A 189 1.74 -8.13 0.94
CA LEU A 189 1.16 -9.26 0.23
C LEU A 189 0.42 -8.83 -1.04
N THR A 190 -0.17 -7.63 -1.02
CA THR A 190 -0.81 -6.99 -2.17
C THR A 190 -0.42 -5.51 -2.20
N PRO A 191 0.71 -5.16 -2.83
CA PRO A 191 1.23 -3.80 -2.86
C PRO A 191 0.28 -2.79 -3.53
N GLY A 192 0.29 -1.58 -2.99
CA GLY A 192 -0.50 -0.45 -3.47
C GLY A 192 0.25 0.47 -4.43
N TRP A 193 -0.42 1.56 -4.80
CA TRP A 193 0.12 2.62 -5.62
C TRP A 193 0.55 3.78 -4.74
N MET A 194 1.68 4.41 -5.06
CA MET A 194 2.21 5.56 -4.32
C MET A 194 1.87 6.86 -5.06
N SER A 195 1.66 7.90 -4.27
CA SER A 195 1.48 9.28 -4.68
C SER A 195 2.12 10.20 -3.64
N ARG A 196 2.05 11.50 -3.89
CA ARG A 196 2.46 12.57 -2.96
C ARG A 196 1.45 13.69 -2.95
N GLY A 197 1.42 14.41 -1.83
CA GLY A 197 0.56 15.58 -1.64
C GLY A 197 -0.90 15.20 -1.39
N LEU A 198 -1.78 16.17 -1.57
CA LEU A 198 -3.21 16.07 -1.24
C LEU A 198 -4.01 15.44 -2.39
N THR A 199 -3.65 14.21 -2.77
CA THR A 199 -4.15 13.57 -4.00
C THR A 199 -4.97 12.30 -3.74
N TRP A 200 -5.43 12.08 -2.51
CA TRP A 200 -6.26 10.93 -2.17
C TRP A 200 -7.75 11.18 -2.42
N PRO A 201 -8.53 10.11 -2.73
CA PRO A 201 -9.92 10.25 -3.19
C PRO A 201 -10.82 11.10 -2.29
N THR A 202 -10.83 10.89 -0.97
CA THR A 202 -11.77 11.61 -0.10
C THR A 202 -11.46 13.11 -0.04
N HIS A 203 -10.19 13.50 -0.10
CA HIS A 203 -9.79 14.90 -0.18
C HIS A 203 -10.17 15.53 -1.52
N LEU A 204 -9.89 14.83 -2.64
CA LEU A 204 -10.22 15.34 -3.97
C LEU A 204 -11.74 15.52 -4.14
N LEU A 205 -12.55 14.58 -3.64
CA LEU A 205 -14.01 14.70 -3.62
C LEU A 205 -14.47 15.91 -2.80
N ALA A 206 -13.89 16.11 -1.60
CA ALA A 206 -14.22 17.26 -0.76
C ALA A 206 -13.83 18.59 -1.41
N GLN A 207 -12.65 18.68 -2.04
CA GLN A 207 -12.22 19.88 -2.76
C GLN A 207 -13.10 20.22 -3.96
N ALA A 208 -13.64 19.21 -4.64
CA ALA A 208 -14.54 19.37 -5.76
C ALA A 208 -16.02 19.59 -5.36
N ASP A 209 -16.33 19.66 -4.06
CA ASP A 209 -17.70 19.72 -3.51
C ASP A 209 -18.59 18.57 -4.02
N LEU A 210 -18.00 17.37 -4.13
CA LEU A 210 -18.67 16.17 -4.60
C LEU A 210 -19.03 15.23 -3.44
N PRO A 211 -20.12 14.46 -3.55
CA PRO A 211 -20.45 13.44 -2.56
C PRO A 211 -19.33 12.41 -2.41
N ARG A 212 -19.03 12.03 -1.17
CA ARG A 212 -18.01 11.01 -0.84
C ARG A 212 -18.31 9.60 -1.38
N GLY A 213 -19.50 9.36 -1.92
CA GLY A 213 -19.89 8.03 -2.41
C GLY A 213 -19.89 6.97 -1.30
N ALA A 214 -19.21 5.84 -1.53
CA ALA A 214 -19.15 4.72 -0.61
C ALA A 214 -17.95 4.74 0.35
N PHE A 215 -17.17 5.82 0.38
CA PHE A 215 -16.10 5.97 1.37
C PHE A 215 -16.69 6.07 2.78
N ILE A 216 -16.20 5.22 3.67
CA ILE A 216 -16.53 5.15 5.10
C ILE A 216 -15.25 5.12 5.93
N ARG A 217 -15.38 5.21 7.25
CA ARG A 217 -14.25 5.06 8.19
C ARG A 217 -13.66 3.64 8.09
N PRO A 218 -12.35 3.46 8.34
CA PRO A 218 -11.67 2.16 8.24
C PRO A 218 -11.96 1.22 9.42
N ALA A 219 -13.07 1.41 10.16
CA ALA A 219 -13.44 0.62 11.33
C ALA A 219 -13.53 -0.89 11.05
N ALA A 220 -13.78 -1.29 9.80
CA ALA A 220 -13.76 -2.69 9.39
C ALA A 220 -12.39 -3.36 9.63
N LEU A 221 -11.29 -2.60 9.57
CA LEU A 221 -9.94 -3.14 9.78
C LEU A 221 -9.67 -3.52 11.23
N HIS A 222 -10.46 -3.07 12.21
CA HIS A 222 -10.17 -3.28 13.63
C HIS A 222 -11.40 -3.54 14.50
N ARG A 223 -12.57 -3.75 13.90
CA ARG A 223 -13.84 -3.95 14.63
C ARG A 223 -13.76 -5.05 15.71
N PRO A 224 -13.23 -6.26 15.43
CA PRO A 224 -13.10 -7.30 16.46
C PRO A 224 -12.26 -6.87 17.69
N LEU A 225 -11.19 -6.11 17.48
CA LEU A 225 -10.36 -5.63 18.58
C LEU A 225 -11.06 -4.54 19.41
N ARG A 226 -11.91 -3.73 18.79
CA ARG A 226 -12.72 -2.72 19.49
C ARG A 226 -13.72 -3.35 20.44
N GLU A 227 -14.29 -4.50 20.06
CA GLU A 227 -15.19 -5.26 20.94
C GLU A 227 -14.43 -5.84 22.14
N GLU A 228 -13.16 -6.24 21.95
CA GLU A 228 -12.32 -6.77 23.01
C GLU A 228 -11.74 -5.68 23.93
N PHE A 229 -11.43 -4.50 23.39
CA PHE A 229 -10.88 -3.36 24.11
C PHE A 229 -11.78 -2.11 23.96
N PRO A 230 -12.98 -2.12 24.56
CA PRO A 230 -13.99 -1.08 24.37
C PRO A 230 -13.61 0.27 24.99
N ASP A 231 -12.67 0.29 25.94
CA ASP A 231 -12.26 1.49 26.66
C ASP A 231 -11.16 2.29 25.95
N LEU A 232 -10.62 1.78 24.83
CA LEU A 232 -9.63 2.49 24.04
C LEU A 232 -10.27 3.57 23.15
N GLU A 233 -9.53 4.66 22.94
CA GLU A 233 -9.81 5.62 21.89
C GLU A 233 -9.32 5.07 20.55
N TRP A 234 -10.25 4.80 19.63
CA TRP A 234 -9.96 4.27 18.30
C TRP A 234 -9.88 5.40 17.28
N LEU A 235 -8.77 5.48 16.55
CA LEU A 235 -8.61 6.45 15.47
C LEU A 235 -9.41 6.02 14.24
N GLU A 236 -10.53 6.70 13.99
CA GLU A 236 -11.48 6.37 12.91
C GLU A 236 -11.85 7.61 12.10
N GLU A 237 -10.87 8.18 11.40
CA GLU A 237 -11.12 9.34 10.55
C GLU A 237 -11.74 8.94 9.20
N GLU A 238 -12.50 9.85 8.61
CA GLU A 238 -13.15 9.63 7.30
C GLU A 238 -12.23 9.94 6.11
N THR A 239 -11.08 10.55 6.38
CA THR A 239 -10.05 10.99 5.43
C THR A 239 -8.70 10.99 6.14
N ILE A 240 -7.62 11.05 5.37
CA ILE A 240 -6.29 11.36 5.89
C ILE A 240 -6.26 12.79 6.47
N ILE A 241 -5.72 12.93 7.69
CA ILE A 241 -5.45 14.21 8.39
C ILE A 241 -4.05 14.28 9.03
N HIS A 242 -3.27 13.19 9.05
CA HIS A 242 -1.89 13.11 9.56
C HIS A 242 -1.07 12.03 8.83
N ASN A 243 0.21 11.93 9.14
CA ASN A 243 1.11 10.87 8.66
C ASN A 243 0.80 9.53 9.36
N ASP A 244 1.25 8.41 8.79
CA ASP A 244 1.10 7.07 9.38
C ASP A 244 -0.36 6.68 9.70
N MET A 245 -1.29 6.96 8.77
CA MET A 245 -2.71 6.68 8.98
C MET A 245 -3.40 6.04 7.78
N VAL A 246 -4.53 5.40 8.07
CA VAL A 246 -5.52 4.96 7.07
C VAL A 246 -6.66 5.97 7.06
N GLY A 247 -7.01 6.47 5.88
CA GLY A 247 -8.15 7.36 5.67
C GLY A 247 -9.40 6.59 5.26
N GLY A 248 -10.08 7.12 4.24
CA GLY A 248 -11.28 6.52 3.68
C GLY A 248 -11.11 5.07 3.23
N TYR A 249 -12.10 4.26 3.59
CA TYR A 249 -12.24 2.86 3.24
C TYR A 249 -13.46 2.63 2.36
N VAL A 250 -13.35 1.72 1.38
CA VAL A 250 -14.45 1.27 0.53
C VAL A 250 -14.60 -0.24 0.66
N PRO A 251 -15.79 -0.75 1.01
CA PRO A 251 -16.00 -2.19 1.11
C PRO A 251 -16.01 -2.87 -0.28
N PRO A 252 -15.65 -4.16 -0.38
CA PRO A 252 -15.47 -4.84 -1.66
C PRO A 252 -16.64 -4.71 -2.62
N GLU A 253 -17.87 -4.86 -2.11
CA GLU A 253 -19.10 -4.77 -2.88
C GLU A 253 -19.37 -3.38 -3.48
N ALA A 254 -18.76 -2.34 -2.91
CA ALA A 254 -18.94 -0.96 -3.34
C ALA A 254 -17.80 -0.46 -4.24
N VAL A 255 -16.69 -1.18 -4.35
CA VAL A 255 -15.53 -0.79 -5.17
C VAL A 255 -15.91 -0.47 -6.62
N PRO A 256 -16.71 -1.29 -7.35
CA PRO A 256 -17.10 -0.96 -8.73
C PRO A 256 -17.90 0.34 -8.85
N ALA A 257 -18.79 0.61 -7.89
CA ALA A 257 -19.60 1.83 -7.86
C ALA A 257 -18.74 3.07 -7.54
N THR A 258 -17.80 2.95 -6.60
CA THR A 258 -16.84 4.02 -6.30
C THR A 258 -15.96 4.33 -7.51
N ARG A 259 -15.46 3.31 -8.21
CA ARG A 259 -14.69 3.47 -9.44
C ARG A 259 -15.46 4.24 -10.51
N ALA A 260 -16.71 3.85 -10.75
CA ALA A 260 -17.60 4.52 -11.70
C ALA A 260 -17.87 5.98 -11.29
N HIS A 261 -18.06 6.24 -9.99
CA HIS A 261 -18.26 7.58 -9.45
C HIS A 261 -17.06 8.51 -9.69
N LEU A 262 -15.85 8.04 -9.36
CA LEU A 262 -14.62 8.83 -9.58
C LEU A 262 -14.37 9.08 -11.07
N THR A 263 -14.60 8.09 -11.92
CA THR A 263 -14.45 8.21 -13.38
C THR A 263 -15.44 9.23 -13.96
N ALA A 264 -16.72 9.16 -13.56
CA ALA A 264 -17.76 10.06 -14.05
C ALA A 264 -17.50 11.53 -13.68
N HIS A 265 -16.77 11.77 -12.60
CA HIS A 265 -16.46 13.12 -12.10
C HIS A 265 -15.00 13.52 -12.28
N ARG A 266 -14.23 12.80 -13.13
CA ARG A 266 -12.78 13.00 -13.29
C ARG A 266 -12.41 14.46 -13.56
N ASP A 267 -13.10 15.12 -14.49
CA ASP A 267 -12.81 16.52 -14.85
C ASP A 267 -13.09 17.47 -13.68
N ALA A 268 -14.15 17.23 -12.91
CA ALA A 268 -14.49 18.01 -11.73
C ALA A 268 -13.47 17.83 -10.59
N LEU A 269 -12.91 16.63 -10.46
CA LEU A 269 -11.83 16.33 -9.49
C LEU A 269 -10.50 17.00 -9.87
N ILE A 270 -10.24 17.20 -11.16
CA ILE A 270 -9.03 17.87 -11.67
C ILE A 270 -9.16 19.40 -11.60
N ALA A 271 -10.36 19.94 -11.78
CA ALA A 271 -10.58 21.38 -11.89
C ALA A 271 -9.98 22.22 -10.73
N PRO A 272 -10.05 21.82 -9.44
CA PRO A 272 -9.40 22.53 -8.36
C PRO A 272 -7.87 22.62 -8.54
N ALA A 273 -7.24 21.53 -9.01
CA ALA A 273 -5.80 21.45 -9.23
C ALA A 273 -5.30 22.40 -10.33
N ALA A 274 -6.14 22.65 -11.34
CA ALA A 274 -5.80 23.55 -12.44
C ALA A 274 -5.64 25.01 -11.98
N ASN A 275 -6.33 25.42 -10.92
CA ASN A 275 -6.19 26.77 -10.35
C ASN A 275 -4.79 27.00 -9.75
N ASP A 276 -4.14 25.91 -9.34
CA ASP A 276 -2.84 25.91 -8.67
C ASP A 276 -1.72 25.35 -9.58
N GLY A 277 -2.03 25.02 -10.84
CA GLY A 277 -1.07 24.59 -11.86
C GLY A 277 -0.50 23.17 -11.67
N TRP A 278 -1.26 22.26 -11.06
CA TRP A 278 -0.86 20.85 -10.87
C TRP A 278 -1.88 19.85 -11.44
N GLU A 279 -2.67 20.27 -12.44
CA GLU A 279 -3.72 19.47 -13.08
C GLU A 279 -3.23 18.16 -13.70
N GLU A 280 -2.07 18.18 -14.37
CA GLU A 280 -1.48 16.99 -15.00
C GLU A 280 -1.11 15.94 -13.94
N TYR A 281 -0.52 16.40 -12.84
CA TYR A 281 -0.18 15.55 -11.71
C TYR A 281 -1.45 15.00 -11.02
N CYS A 282 -2.50 15.81 -10.86
CA CYS A 282 -3.80 15.33 -10.34
C CYS A 282 -4.38 14.22 -11.24
N ALA A 283 -4.41 14.46 -12.56
CA ALA A 283 -4.91 13.50 -13.53
C ALA A 283 -4.12 12.18 -13.47
N LEU A 284 -2.80 12.25 -13.34
CA LEU A 284 -1.94 11.08 -13.19
C LEU A 284 -2.29 10.27 -11.93
N ASN A 285 -2.55 10.95 -10.81
CA ASN A 285 -2.93 10.29 -9.56
C ASN A 285 -4.32 9.66 -9.63
N LEU A 286 -5.28 10.29 -10.30
CA LEU A 286 -6.58 9.68 -10.57
C LEU A 286 -6.46 8.42 -11.42
N THR A 287 -5.50 8.34 -12.35
CA THR A 287 -5.19 7.11 -13.07
C THR A 287 -4.68 6.00 -12.14
N LYS A 288 -3.73 6.31 -11.24
CA LYS A 288 -3.23 5.34 -10.24
C LYS A 288 -4.31 4.86 -9.28
N ILE A 289 -5.21 5.75 -8.87
CA ILE A 289 -6.39 5.40 -8.05
C ILE A 289 -7.29 4.42 -8.82
N ASP A 290 -7.54 4.68 -10.10
CA ASP A 290 -8.36 3.80 -10.94
C ASP A 290 -7.74 2.42 -11.14
N GLU A 291 -6.42 2.35 -11.32
CA GLU A 291 -5.64 1.10 -11.37
C GLU A 291 -5.77 0.30 -10.07
N ALA A 292 -5.62 0.96 -8.92
CA ALA A 292 -5.75 0.33 -7.61
C ALA A 292 -7.17 -0.20 -7.36
N LEU A 293 -8.20 0.59 -7.69
CA LEU A 293 -9.60 0.16 -7.60
C LEU A 293 -9.93 -0.98 -8.55
N THR A 294 -9.33 -0.99 -9.75
CA THR A 294 -9.49 -2.08 -10.72
C THR A 294 -8.93 -3.39 -10.17
N LEU A 295 -7.72 -3.35 -9.59
CA LEU A 295 -7.15 -4.53 -8.92
C LEU A 295 -8.01 -4.99 -7.73
N ALA A 296 -8.49 -4.05 -6.90
CA ALA A 296 -9.36 -4.37 -5.78
C ALA A 296 -10.66 -5.05 -6.23
N ALA A 297 -11.35 -4.50 -7.24
CA ALA A 297 -12.57 -5.09 -7.80
C ALA A 297 -12.34 -6.51 -8.32
N ARG A 298 -11.23 -6.71 -9.03
CA ARG A 298 -10.86 -8.00 -9.63
C ARG A 298 -10.55 -9.08 -8.59
N LEU A 299 -9.95 -8.69 -7.46
CA LEU A 299 -9.64 -9.59 -6.36
C LEU A 299 -10.82 -9.80 -5.39
N GLY A 300 -11.89 -9.00 -5.51
CA GLY A 300 -12.98 -8.98 -4.53
C GLY A 300 -12.52 -8.39 -3.19
N PHE A 301 -11.57 -7.45 -3.23
CA PHE A 301 -10.99 -6.78 -2.06
C PHE A 301 -11.64 -5.43 -1.83
N GLY A 302 -11.48 -4.90 -0.61
CA GLY A 302 -11.81 -3.51 -0.31
C GLY A 302 -10.73 -2.57 -0.84
N PHE A 303 -10.91 -1.27 -0.62
CA PHE A 303 -9.93 -0.25 -0.98
C PHE A 303 -9.68 0.72 0.19
N CYS A 304 -8.43 1.07 0.43
CA CYS A 304 -8.01 2.08 1.40
C CYS A 304 -7.13 3.15 0.76
N GLU A 305 -7.26 4.38 1.23
CA GLU A 305 -6.23 5.41 1.12
C GLU A 305 -5.40 5.45 2.41
N ALA A 306 -4.09 5.71 2.31
CA ALA A 306 -3.20 5.80 3.47
C ALA A 306 -2.02 6.74 3.24
N THR A 307 -1.31 7.07 4.33
CA THR A 307 -0.05 7.85 4.30
C THR A 307 1.11 7.04 4.85
N GLU A 308 2.32 7.28 4.34
CA GLU A 308 3.59 6.74 4.88
C GLU A 308 3.74 5.20 4.89
N ILE A 309 2.88 4.45 4.17
CA ILE A 309 3.14 3.02 3.91
C ILE A 309 4.35 2.85 2.97
N TYR A 310 4.49 3.74 2.00
CA TYR A 310 5.62 3.78 1.08
C TYR A 310 6.29 5.13 1.15
N SER A 311 7.63 5.16 1.16
CA SER A 311 8.38 6.41 1.00
C SER A 311 9.59 6.20 0.11
N GLY A 312 9.55 6.84 -1.06
CA GLY A 312 10.68 6.87 -1.99
C GLY A 312 11.93 7.55 -1.40
N PHE A 313 11.80 8.40 -0.37
CA PHE A 313 12.95 9.08 0.27
C PHE A 313 13.73 8.18 1.24
N SER A 314 13.11 7.18 1.84
CA SER A 314 13.78 6.21 2.72
C SER A 314 14.46 5.06 1.96
N GLY A 315 14.54 5.15 0.62
CA GLY A 315 15.03 4.06 -0.23
C GLY A 315 14.08 2.86 -0.28
N THR A 316 12.92 2.97 0.39
CA THR A 316 11.81 2.03 0.31
C THR A 316 10.99 2.40 -0.92
N LEU A 317 11.54 2.04 -2.08
CA LEU A 317 10.77 2.05 -3.31
C LEU A 317 9.49 1.24 -3.11
N ASN A 318 8.45 1.70 -3.78
CA ASN A 318 7.23 0.95 -3.98
C ASN A 318 7.49 -0.46 -4.55
#